data_AF-A0A1Y3N7X6-F1
#
_entry.id   AF-A0A1Y3N7X6-F1
#
_cell.length_a   1.000
_cell.length_b   1.000
_cell.length_c   1.000
_cell.angle_alpha   90.00
_cell.angle_beta   90.00
_cell.angle_gamma   90.00
#
_symmetry.space_group_name_H-M   'P 1'
#
loop_
_entity.id
_entity.type
_entity.pdbx_description
1 polymer ?
#
loop_
_entity_poly.entity_id
_entity_poly.type
_entity_poly.pdbx_seq_one_letter_code
_entity_poly.pdbx_strand_id
1 'polypeptide(L)'
;MEYIFRILTFELLFILLFNLSKIHAQFETYNDRYSKYNLEIYGDDKLIDEFTINYNFSINKFEENDILDLPYVKYVRICNEYDIKEKNKDDIEKMILWDTNELDEFYKSIPYLNVFPFWYINQKEKGKTFCFIIENVGWTKNAYDIICDKDKKHPCPNLILIGTTQLTYRHKKNDVVNLNKYIDDFYRKNGVSFGSLLNKYSYKDYRIDNKWLAIPVIVDIRALRFNTTTFDYCHDQGYNIQYPPV
;
A
#
# COMPACT_ATOMS: atom_id res chain seq x y z
N MET A 1 -45.97 33.53 21.88
CA MET A 1 -44.57 33.52 21.40
C MET A 1 -43.72 32.46 22.12
N GLU A 2 -43.72 32.40 23.46
CA GLU A 2 -42.91 31.43 24.21
C GLU A 2 -43.19 29.95 23.87
N TYR A 3 -44.44 29.58 23.61
CA TYR A 3 -44.80 28.19 23.29
C TYR A 3 -44.20 27.72 21.96
N ILE A 4 -44.22 28.57 20.93
CA ILE A 4 -43.64 28.27 19.61
C ILE A 4 -42.11 28.14 19.71
N PHE A 5 -41.47 29.01 20.53
CA PHE A 5 -40.03 28.94 20.76
C PHE A 5 -39.61 27.65 21.44
N ARG A 6 -40.40 27.14 22.40
CA ARG A 6 -40.14 25.86 23.09
C ARG A 6 -40.29 24.64 22.18
N ILE A 7 -41.23 24.67 21.23
CA ILE A 7 -41.39 23.58 20.25
C ILE A 7 -40.20 23.54 19.30
N LEU A 8 -39.79 24.70 18.76
CA LEU A 8 -38.66 24.78 17.83
C LEU A 8 -37.34 24.35 18.47
N THR A 9 -37.09 24.70 19.74
CA THR A 9 -35.87 24.24 20.44
C THR A 9 -35.89 22.73 20.70
N PHE A 10 -37.06 22.14 20.95
CA PHE A 10 -37.18 20.68 21.14
C PHE A 10 -36.96 19.91 19.84
N GLU A 11 -37.50 20.39 18.71
CA GLU A 11 -37.26 19.80 17.39
C GLU A 11 -35.79 19.88 16.98
N LEU A 12 -35.15 21.03 17.20
CA LEU A 12 -33.70 21.20 16.96
C LEU A 12 -32.86 20.26 17.83
N LEU A 13 -33.17 20.15 19.12
CA LEU A 13 -32.48 19.23 20.03
C LEU A 13 -32.65 17.77 19.58
N PHE A 14 -33.87 17.38 19.17
CA PHE A 14 -34.15 16.03 18.70
C PHE A 14 -33.40 15.69 17.41
N ILE A 15 -33.37 16.60 16.43
CA ILE A 15 -32.60 16.44 15.19
C ILE A 15 -31.10 16.30 15.51
N LEU A 16 -30.59 17.11 16.45
CA LEU A 16 -29.18 17.10 16.83
C LEU A 16 -28.81 15.78 17.53
N LEU A 17 -29.64 15.33 18.48
CA LEU A 17 -29.46 14.04 19.17
C LEU A 17 -29.59 12.84 18.22
N PHE A 18 -30.54 12.88 17.27
CA PHE A 18 -30.71 11.82 16.27
C PHE A 18 -29.55 11.76 15.27
N ASN A 19 -29.00 12.91 14.87
CA ASN A 19 -27.81 12.93 14.03
C ASN A 19 -26.56 12.48 14.80
N LEU A 20 -26.40 12.88 16.06
CA LEU A 20 -25.32 12.40 16.92
C LEU A 20 -25.38 10.89 17.13
N SER A 21 -26.58 10.33 17.38
CA SER A 21 -26.74 8.88 17.55
C SER A 21 -26.48 8.11 16.26
N LYS A 22 -26.89 8.63 15.09
CA LYS A 22 -26.54 8.05 13.79
C LYS A 22 -25.03 8.06 13.55
N ILE A 23 -24.35 9.18 13.81
CA ILE A 23 -22.90 9.29 13.64
C ILE A 23 -22.18 8.31 14.57
N HIS A 24 -22.59 8.23 15.84
CA HIS A 24 -21.99 7.34 16.83
C HIS A 24 -22.20 5.86 16.48
N ALA A 25 -23.42 5.47 16.11
CA ALA A 25 -23.72 4.09 15.70
C ALA A 25 -22.97 3.68 14.44
N GLN A 26 -22.75 4.59 13.49
CA GLN A 26 -22.00 4.33 12.26
C GLN A 26 -20.49 4.20 12.51
N PHE A 27 -19.96 4.91 13.51
CA PHE A 27 -18.57 4.79 13.94
C PHE A 27 -18.29 3.53 14.76
N GLU A 28 -19.19 3.14 15.68
CA GLU A 28 -18.96 2.00 16.58
C GLU A 28 -19.19 0.64 15.93
N THR A 29 -20.08 0.51 14.94
CA THR A 29 -20.46 -0.82 14.42
C THR A 29 -19.67 -1.28 13.20
N TYR A 30 -19.12 -0.37 12.39
CA TYR A 30 -18.40 -0.75 11.16
C TYR A 30 -16.91 -1.02 11.40
N ASN A 31 -16.25 -0.23 12.27
CA ASN A 31 -14.81 -0.34 12.47
C ASN A 31 -14.39 -1.52 13.35
N ASP A 32 -15.17 -1.86 14.39
CA ASP A 32 -14.75 -2.89 15.37
C ASP A 32 -14.73 -4.31 14.79
N ARG A 33 -15.62 -4.62 13.85
CA ARG A 33 -15.65 -5.95 13.21
C ARG A 33 -14.45 -6.18 12.29
N TYR A 34 -13.93 -5.11 11.70
CA TYR A 34 -12.84 -5.18 10.72
C TYR A 34 -11.53 -4.61 11.25
N SER A 35 -11.41 -4.37 12.56
CA SER A 35 -10.18 -3.89 13.17
C SER A 35 -9.24 -5.02 13.57
N LYS A 36 -9.72 -6.25 13.74
CA LYS A 36 -8.89 -7.37 14.24
C LYS A 36 -8.34 -8.27 13.13
N TYR A 37 -7.04 -8.51 13.18
CA TYR A 37 -6.31 -9.30 12.20
C TYR A 37 -5.37 -10.29 12.87
N ASN A 38 -5.19 -11.44 12.24
CA ASN A 38 -4.13 -12.37 12.58
C ASN A 38 -2.93 -12.11 11.66
N LEU A 39 -1.77 -11.88 12.24
CA LEU A 39 -0.50 -11.68 11.54
C LEU A 39 0.44 -12.83 11.87
N GLU A 40 0.80 -13.60 10.86
CA GLU A 40 1.72 -14.72 10.97
C GLU A 40 3.03 -14.38 10.26
N ILE A 41 4.14 -14.73 10.91
CA ILE A 41 5.48 -14.40 10.45
C ILE A 41 6.21 -15.69 10.16
N TYR A 42 6.83 -15.76 8.98
CA TYR A 42 7.52 -16.96 8.53
C TYR A 42 8.97 -16.66 8.17
N GLY A 43 9.87 -17.56 8.61
CA GLY A 43 11.26 -17.64 8.18
C GLY A 43 11.54 -19.03 7.66
N ASP A 44 12.12 -19.12 6.46
CA ASP A 44 12.41 -20.40 5.79
C ASP A 44 11.22 -21.38 5.79
N ASP A 45 10.02 -20.84 5.53
CA ASP A 45 8.72 -21.55 5.48
C ASP A 45 8.27 -22.16 6.83
N LYS A 46 8.93 -21.79 7.93
CA LYS A 46 8.52 -22.11 9.30
C LYS A 46 7.87 -20.89 9.94
N LEU A 47 6.75 -21.13 10.62
CA LEU A 47 6.11 -20.11 11.45
C LEU A 47 7.09 -19.76 12.58
N ILE A 48 7.50 -18.49 12.63
CA ILE A 48 8.32 -17.92 13.68
C ILE A 48 7.41 -17.45 14.81
N ASP A 49 6.40 -16.66 14.47
CA ASP A 49 5.50 -16.03 15.43
C ASP A 49 4.11 -15.76 14.83
N GLU A 50 3.14 -15.55 15.70
CA GLU A 50 1.74 -15.29 15.37
C GLU A 50 1.13 -14.30 16.37
N PHE A 51 0.59 -13.19 15.86
CA PHE A 51 0.02 -12.11 16.65
C PHE A 51 -1.41 -11.81 16.22
N THR A 52 -2.27 -11.50 17.20
CA THR A 52 -3.48 -10.75 16.93
C THR A 52 -3.18 -9.26 17.01
N ILE A 53 -3.41 -8.54 15.93
CA ILE A 53 -3.15 -7.11 15.81
C ILE A 53 -4.45 -6.32 15.54
N ASN A 54 -4.49 -5.08 16.00
CA ASN A 54 -5.66 -4.22 15.97
C ASN A 54 -5.38 -2.99 15.11
N TYR A 55 -6.18 -2.82 14.06
CA TYR A 55 -6.11 -1.68 13.17
C TYR A 55 -6.99 -0.53 13.67
N ASN A 56 -6.38 0.63 13.84
CA ASN A 56 -7.08 1.83 14.23
C ASN A 56 -7.37 2.70 13.00
N PHE A 57 -8.63 2.66 12.56
CA PHE A 57 -9.13 3.42 11.40
C PHE A 57 -9.13 4.94 11.60
N SER A 58 -8.98 5.44 12.82
CA SER A 58 -8.87 6.90 13.06
C SER A 58 -7.48 7.42 12.70
N ILE A 59 -6.44 6.59 12.87
CA ILE A 59 -5.04 6.95 12.64
C ILE A 59 -4.41 6.18 11.47
N ASN A 60 -5.17 5.30 10.81
CA ASN A 60 -4.78 4.51 9.64
C ASN A 60 -3.51 3.66 9.84
N LYS A 61 -3.39 3.02 11.01
CA LYS A 61 -2.29 2.10 11.30
C LYS A 61 -2.67 1.04 12.31
N PHE A 62 -1.92 -0.06 12.33
CA PHE A 62 -1.92 -1.00 13.45
C PHE A 62 -1.36 -0.34 14.72
N GLU A 63 -1.91 -0.70 15.87
CA GLU A 63 -1.53 -0.12 17.17
C GLU A 63 -0.25 -0.75 17.73
N GLU A 64 0.05 -1.97 17.32
CA GLU A 64 1.17 -2.77 17.79
C GLU A 64 2.50 -2.28 17.20
N ASN A 65 3.36 -1.74 18.05
CA ASN A 65 4.71 -1.30 17.65
C ASN A 65 5.66 -2.47 17.38
N ASP A 66 5.38 -3.65 17.94
CA ASP A 66 6.25 -4.84 17.87
C ASP A 66 6.48 -5.33 16.42
N ILE A 67 5.61 -4.92 15.49
CA ILE A 67 5.75 -5.19 14.04
C ILE A 67 7.02 -4.51 13.47
N LEU A 68 7.55 -3.47 14.12
CA LEU A 68 8.72 -2.71 13.66
C LEU A 68 10.04 -3.47 13.83
N ASP A 69 10.12 -4.38 14.80
CA ASP A 69 11.39 -4.99 15.25
C ASP A 69 11.48 -6.48 14.92
N LEU A 70 10.88 -6.92 13.81
CA LEU A 70 10.86 -8.32 13.40
C LEU A 70 12.18 -8.76 12.75
N PRO A 71 12.97 -9.67 13.36
CA PRO A 71 14.23 -10.11 12.78
C PRO A 71 13.99 -11.26 11.77
N TYR A 72 14.59 -11.14 10.58
CA TYR A 72 14.65 -12.20 9.55
C TYR A 72 13.27 -12.77 9.14
N VAL A 73 12.52 -11.99 8.37
CA VAL A 73 11.19 -12.34 7.87
C VAL A 73 11.29 -12.67 6.38
N LYS A 74 10.95 -13.92 6.02
CA LYS A 74 10.81 -14.34 4.62
C LYS A 74 9.48 -13.88 4.04
N TYR A 75 8.40 -14.09 4.78
CA TYR A 75 7.10 -13.51 4.43
C TYR A 75 6.23 -13.36 5.67
N VAL A 76 5.26 -12.45 5.56
CA VAL A 76 4.14 -12.39 6.51
C VAL A 76 2.85 -12.77 5.82
N ARG A 77 1.91 -13.31 6.59
CA ARG A 77 0.53 -13.51 6.18
C ARG A 77 -0.38 -12.77 7.14
N ILE A 78 -1.19 -11.86 6.62
CA ILE A 78 -2.21 -11.17 7.37
C ILE A 78 -3.60 -11.56 6.87
N CYS A 79 -4.49 -11.89 7.80
CA CYS A 79 -5.86 -12.30 7.53
C CYS A 79 -6.79 -11.59 8.53
N ASN A 80 -8.01 -11.23 8.12
CA ASN A 80 -8.98 -10.73 9.07
C ASN A 80 -9.47 -11.87 9.99
N GLU A 81 -9.52 -11.62 11.30
CA GLU A 81 -9.81 -12.65 12.30
C GLU A 81 -11.19 -13.30 12.09
N TYR A 82 -12.16 -12.51 11.61
CA TYR A 82 -13.52 -12.97 11.35
C TYR A 82 -13.55 -14.08 10.28
N ASP A 83 -12.79 -13.92 9.20
CA ASP A 83 -12.79 -14.87 8.10
C ASP A 83 -12.12 -16.20 8.47
N ILE A 84 -11.09 -16.15 9.30
CA ILE A 84 -10.39 -17.36 9.81
C ILE A 84 -11.30 -18.17 10.73
N LYS A 85 -12.21 -17.50 11.46
CA LYS A 85 -13.19 -18.18 12.33
C LYS A 85 -14.33 -18.84 11.54
N GLU A 86 -14.70 -18.29 10.38
CA GLU A 86 -15.80 -18.79 9.56
C GLU A 86 -15.38 -19.84 8.52
N LYS A 87 -14.13 -19.79 8.06
CA LYS A 87 -13.63 -20.61 6.96
C LYS A 87 -12.35 -21.32 7.37
N ASN A 88 -12.13 -22.51 6.80
CA ASN A 88 -10.79 -23.08 6.86
C ASN A 88 -9.82 -22.13 6.17
N LYS A 89 -8.70 -21.87 6.83
CA LYS A 89 -7.70 -20.89 6.40
C LYS A 89 -7.13 -21.19 5.01
N ASP A 90 -7.02 -22.46 4.64
CA ASP A 90 -6.53 -22.87 3.32
C ASP A 90 -7.52 -22.61 2.19
N ASP A 91 -8.80 -22.40 2.49
CA ASP A 91 -9.85 -22.06 1.53
C ASP A 91 -9.97 -20.55 1.30
N ILE A 92 -9.28 -19.72 2.09
CA ILE A 92 -9.27 -18.27 1.93
C ILE A 92 -8.31 -17.91 0.78
N GLU A 93 -8.79 -17.10 -0.17
CA GLU A 93 -7.98 -16.62 -1.29
C GLU A 93 -6.72 -15.92 -0.79
N LYS A 94 -5.59 -16.16 -1.44
CA LYS A 94 -4.30 -15.58 -1.07
C LYS A 94 -3.92 -14.55 -2.11
N MET A 95 -3.57 -13.38 -1.62
CA MET A 95 -3.05 -12.31 -2.45
C MET A 95 -1.60 -12.06 -2.08
N ILE A 96 -0.71 -12.30 -3.02
CA ILE A 96 0.73 -12.28 -2.80
C ILE A 96 1.32 -11.00 -3.39
N LEU A 97 1.97 -10.21 -2.55
CA LEU A 97 2.86 -9.12 -2.92
C LEU A 97 4.29 -9.61 -2.79
N TRP A 98 5.03 -9.55 -3.89
CA TRP A 98 6.48 -9.63 -3.84
C TRP A 98 7.08 -8.25 -3.57
N ASP A 99 7.75 -8.13 -2.44
CA ASP A 99 8.43 -6.91 -2.00
C ASP A 99 9.93 -7.02 -2.23
N THR A 100 10.58 -5.87 -2.43
CA THR A 100 12.00 -5.74 -2.78
C THR A 100 12.93 -5.75 -1.57
N ASN A 101 12.37 -5.87 -0.37
CA ASN A 101 13.14 -5.82 0.87
C ASN A 101 13.98 -7.08 1.07
N GLU A 102 15.10 -6.91 1.75
CA GLU A 102 15.87 -8.01 2.31
C GLU A 102 15.16 -8.59 3.54
N LEU A 103 15.57 -9.78 3.97
CA LEU A 103 14.89 -10.53 5.03
C LEU A 103 14.88 -9.81 6.38
N ASP A 104 15.90 -9.02 6.67
CA ASP A 104 16.04 -8.21 7.89
C ASP A 104 15.45 -6.81 7.79
N GLU A 105 14.82 -6.47 6.65
CA GLU A 105 14.30 -5.11 6.38
C GLU A 105 12.77 -5.06 6.27
N PHE A 106 12.07 -6.01 6.91
CA PHE A 106 10.60 -6.11 6.82
C PHE A 106 9.86 -4.83 7.25
N TYR A 107 10.44 -4.02 8.14
CA TYR A 107 9.85 -2.74 8.54
C TYR A 107 9.51 -1.82 7.36
N LYS A 108 10.22 -1.96 6.22
CA LYS A 108 9.94 -1.22 4.98
C LYS A 108 8.63 -1.63 4.29
N SER A 109 8.09 -2.81 4.61
CA SER A 109 6.82 -3.35 4.10
C SER A 109 5.60 -2.90 4.91
N ILE A 110 5.79 -2.29 6.08
CA ILE A 110 4.70 -1.85 6.98
C ILE A 110 3.68 -0.92 6.30
N PRO A 111 4.05 0.02 5.41
CA PRO A 111 3.07 0.81 4.68
C PRO A 111 2.09 -0.06 3.89
N TYR A 112 2.54 -1.15 3.26
CA TYR A 112 1.67 -2.08 2.52
C TYR A 112 0.75 -2.86 3.47
N LEU A 113 1.28 -3.26 4.62
CA LEU A 113 0.49 -3.89 5.67
C LEU A 113 -0.64 -2.95 6.14
N ASN A 114 -0.35 -1.67 6.39
CA ASN A 114 -1.33 -0.68 6.82
C ASN A 114 -2.40 -0.33 5.76
N VAL A 115 -2.14 -0.61 4.48
CA VAL A 115 -3.13 -0.43 3.40
C VAL A 115 -4.10 -1.62 3.31
N PHE A 116 -3.71 -2.80 3.78
CA PHE A 116 -4.50 -4.02 3.66
C PHE A 116 -5.92 -3.90 4.24
N PRO A 117 -6.17 -3.36 5.44
CA PRO A 117 -7.52 -3.24 6.02
C PRO A 117 -8.51 -2.51 5.11
N PHE A 118 -8.10 -1.41 4.48
CA PHE A 118 -8.95 -0.68 3.53
C PHE A 118 -9.27 -1.50 2.29
N TRP A 119 -8.26 -2.20 1.75
CA TRP A 119 -8.46 -3.03 0.58
C TRP A 119 -9.37 -4.22 0.89
N TYR A 120 -9.13 -4.89 2.01
CA TYR A 120 -9.92 -5.98 2.53
C TYR A 120 -11.40 -5.59 2.65
N ILE A 121 -11.73 -4.48 3.34
CA ILE A 121 -13.11 -4.00 3.49
C ILE A 121 -13.79 -3.80 2.13
N ASN A 122 -13.13 -3.11 1.19
CA ASN A 122 -13.68 -2.85 -0.14
C ASN A 122 -13.87 -4.14 -0.98
N GLN A 123 -13.14 -5.23 -0.70
CA GLN A 123 -13.41 -6.53 -1.31
C GLN A 123 -14.51 -7.29 -0.56
N LYS A 124 -14.55 -7.20 0.77
CA LYS A 124 -15.58 -7.83 1.62
C LYS A 124 -16.98 -7.33 1.29
N GLU A 125 -17.14 -6.04 1.04
CA GLU A 125 -18.40 -5.44 0.57
C GLU A 125 -18.88 -6.02 -0.77
N LYS A 126 -17.98 -6.62 -1.55
CA LYS A 126 -18.28 -7.31 -2.83
C LYS A 126 -18.42 -8.83 -2.64
N GLY A 127 -18.51 -9.30 -1.40
CA GLY A 127 -18.60 -10.72 -1.06
C GLY A 127 -17.29 -11.49 -1.20
N LYS A 128 -16.14 -10.81 -1.34
CA LYS A 128 -14.83 -11.44 -1.52
C LYS A 128 -13.98 -11.30 -0.26
N THR A 129 -13.23 -12.35 0.05
CA THR A 129 -12.38 -12.44 1.25
C THR A 129 -11.02 -12.95 0.84
N PHE A 130 -9.96 -12.35 1.36
CA PHE A 130 -8.60 -12.81 1.08
C PHE A 130 -7.65 -12.52 2.25
N CYS A 131 -6.62 -13.34 2.35
CA CYS A 131 -5.44 -13.07 3.15
C CYS A 131 -4.38 -12.39 2.28
N PHE A 132 -3.69 -11.40 2.82
CA PHE A 132 -2.59 -10.73 2.14
C PHE A 132 -1.27 -11.32 2.61
N ILE A 133 -0.40 -11.64 1.66
CA ILE A 133 0.92 -12.20 1.89
C ILE A 133 1.93 -11.23 1.32
N ILE A 134 2.88 -10.79 2.14
CA ILE A 134 4.00 -9.96 1.69
C ILE A 134 5.25 -10.81 1.79
N GLU A 135 5.88 -11.10 0.65
CA GLU A 135 7.10 -11.90 0.56
C GLU A 135 8.31 -11.00 0.30
N ASN A 136 9.32 -11.07 1.17
CA ASN A 136 10.60 -10.39 0.99
C ASN A 136 11.47 -11.22 0.04
N VAL A 137 11.41 -10.90 -1.26
CA VAL A 137 12.16 -11.66 -2.28
C VAL A 137 13.43 -10.94 -2.75
N GLY A 138 13.59 -9.66 -2.38
CA GLY A 138 14.72 -8.82 -2.79
C GLY A 138 14.61 -8.30 -4.23
N TRP A 139 15.47 -7.35 -4.59
CA TRP A 139 15.43 -6.66 -5.89
C TRP A 139 15.68 -7.57 -7.10
N THR A 140 16.64 -8.49 -7.00
CA THR A 140 17.07 -9.31 -8.13
C THR A 140 15.99 -10.32 -8.51
N LYS A 141 15.45 -11.05 -7.53
CA LYS A 141 14.43 -12.07 -7.78
C LYS A 141 13.12 -11.46 -8.26
N ASN A 142 12.69 -10.35 -7.64
CA ASN A 142 11.53 -9.57 -8.10
C ASN A 142 11.58 -9.24 -9.59
N ALA A 143 12.77 -8.89 -10.09
CA ALA A 143 12.93 -8.44 -11.46
C ALA A 143 13.12 -9.57 -12.46
N TYR A 144 13.82 -10.64 -12.09
CA TYR A 144 14.37 -11.58 -13.07
C TYR A 144 13.94 -13.03 -12.90
N ASP A 145 13.51 -13.45 -11.71
CA ASP A 145 13.11 -14.84 -11.49
C ASP A 145 11.88 -15.19 -12.32
N ILE A 146 11.81 -16.43 -12.79
CA ILE A 146 10.64 -16.93 -13.52
C ILE A 146 9.45 -16.95 -12.57
N ILE A 147 8.30 -16.44 -13.03
CA ILE A 147 7.04 -16.45 -12.29
C ILE A 147 5.94 -17.09 -13.12
N CYS A 148 4.88 -17.54 -12.45
CA CYS A 148 3.63 -18.01 -13.09
C CYS A 148 3.84 -19.04 -14.21
N ASP A 149 4.71 -20.03 -14.00
CA ASP A 149 4.94 -21.05 -15.00
C ASP A 149 3.78 -22.05 -15.08
N LYS A 150 3.64 -22.72 -16.23
CA LYS A 150 2.53 -23.66 -16.49
C LYS A 150 2.53 -24.84 -15.52
N ASP A 151 3.72 -25.27 -15.08
CA ASP A 151 3.90 -26.39 -14.18
C ASP A 151 3.63 -26.01 -12.71
N LYS A 152 3.36 -24.72 -12.40
CA LYS A 152 3.21 -24.17 -11.05
C LYS A 152 4.42 -24.49 -10.14
N LYS A 153 5.60 -24.68 -10.73
CA LYS A 153 6.85 -24.88 -9.98
C LYS A 153 7.37 -23.54 -9.47
N HIS A 154 7.01 -22.46 -10.15
CA HIS A 154 7.40 -21.12 -9.79
C HIS A 154 6.22 -20.37 -9.15
N PRO A 155 6.51 -19.51 -8.17
CA PRO A 155 5.52 -18.66 -7.53
C PRO A 155 4.83 -17.75 -8.56
N CYS A 156 3.56 -17.42 -8.31
CA CYS A 156 2.76 -16.57 -9.17
C CYS A 156 2.17 -15.42 -8.33
N PRO A 157 2.96 -14.36 -8.08
CA PRO A 157 2.51 -13.23 -7.28
C PRO A 157 1.39 -12.47 -7.97
N ASN A 158 0.47 -11.91 -7.18
CA ASN A 158 -0.59 -11.03 -7.69
C ASN A 158 -0.07 -9.60 -7.91
N LEU A 159 0.87 -9.17 -7.07
CA LEU A 159 1.51 -7.87 -7.10
C LEU A 159 3.03 -8.04 -6.99
N ILE A 160 3.76 -7.18 -7.68
CA ILE A 160 5.23 -7.14 -7.62
C ILE A 160 5.63 -5.68 -7.45
N LEU A 161 6.46 -5.39 -6.45
CA LEU A 161 7.15 -4.12 -6.34
C LEU A 161 8.44 -4.16 -7.17
N ILE A 162 8.59 -3.20 -8.07
CA ILE A 162 9.60 -3.30 -9.12
C ILE A 162 10.06 -1.91 -9.55
N GLY A 163 11.36 -1.79 -9.84
CA GLY A 163 11.95 -0.56 -10.37
C GLY A 163 11.52 -0.32 -11.82
N THR A 164 11.45 0.94 -12.23
CA THR A 164 11.06 1.31 -13.61
C THR A 164 11.97 0.70 -14.68
N THR A 165 13.28 0.57 -14.39
CA THR A 165 14.24 -0.07 -15.29
C THR A 165 13.98 -1.57 -15.46
N GLN A 166 13.43 -2.23 -14.44
CA GLN A 166 13.10 -3.65 -14.46
C GLN A 166 11.73 -3.91 -15.12
N LEU A 167 10.83 -2.91 -15.13
CA LEU A 167 9.48 -3.02 -15.70
C LEU A 167 9.49 -3.44 -17.16
N THR A 168 10.44 -2.90 -17.93
CA THR A 168 10.62 -3.26 -19.35
C THR A 168 10.99 -4.74 -19.52
N TYR A 169 11.80 -5.29 -18.62
CA TYR A 169 12.20 -6.71 -18.68
C TYR A 169 10.98 -7.62 -18.48
N ARG A 170 10.19 -7.37 -17.42
CA ARG A 170 8.96 -8.11 -17.12
C ARG A 170 7.91 -7.97 -18.22
N HIS A 171 7.75 -6.77 -18.78
CA HIS A 171 6.89 -6.54 -19.95
C HIS A 171 7.26 -7.38 -21.16
N LYS A 172 8.55 -7.45 -21.51
CA LYS A 172 9.03 -8.29 -22.62
C LYS A 172 8.81 -9.79 -22.41
N LYS A 173 8.62 -10.22 -21.16
CA LYS A 173 8.28 -11.60 -20.80
C LYS A 173 6.77 -11.87 -20.79
N ASN A 174 5.94 -10.84 -20.94
CA ASN A 174 4.49 -10.86 -20.75
C ASN A 174 4.06 -11.16 -19.29
N ASP A 175 4.89 -10.78 -18.34
CA ASP A 175 4.64 -10.97 -16.90
C ASP A 175 3.74 -9.89 -16.29
N VAL A 176 3.49 -8.79 -17.02
CA VAL A 176 2.75 -7.61 -16.54
C VAL A 176 1.45 -7.40 -17.31
N VAL A 177 0.42 -6.98 -16.59
CA VAL A 177 -0.91 -6.71 -17.15
C VAL A 177 -1.00 -5.29 -17.69
N ASN A 178 -1.75 -5.10 -18.78
CA ASN A 178 -2.10 -3.78 -19.29
C ASN A 178 -3.16 -3.11 -18.40
N LEU A 179 -2.79 -1.99 -17.76
CA LEU A 179 -3.62 -1.22 -16.85
C LEU A 179 -4.41 -0.09 -17.52
N ASN A 180 -4.39 0.05 -18.85
CA ASN A 180 -5.11 1.14 -19.54
C ASN A 180 -6.58 1.23 -19.12
N LYS A 181 -7.30 0.11 -19.08
CA LYS A 181 -8.71 0.09 -18.66
C LYS A 181 -8.89 0.63 -17.24
N TYR A 182 -8.02 0.23 -16.31
CA TYR A 182 -8.05 0.70 -14.93
C TYR A 182 -7.81 2.22 -14.86
N ILE A 183 -6.84 2.73 -15.60
CA ILE A 183 -6.53 4.17 -15.66
C ILE A 183 -7.68 4.97 -16.30
N ASP A 184 -8.32 4.44 -17.35
CA ASP A 184 -9.48 5.07 -17.98
C ASP A 184 -10.69 5.11 -17.05
N ASP A 185 -10.94 4.02 -16.31
CA ASP A 185 -11.98 3.94 -15.27
C ASP A 185 -11.72 4.96 -14.15
N PHE A 186 -10.46 5.09 -13.70
CA PHE A 186 -10.06 6.10 -12.74
C PHE A 186 -10.35 7.52 -13.26
N TYR A 187 -10.00 7.82 -14.50
CA TYR A 187 -10.27 9.13 -15.11
C TYR A 187 -11.78 9.41 -15.20
N ARG A 188 -12.58 8.45 -15.69
CA ARG A 188 -14.04 8.59 -15.77
C ARG A 188 -14.68 8.86 -14.41
N LYS A 189 -14.18 8.20 -13.36
CA LYS A 189 -14.72 8.33 -12.01
C LYS A 189 -14.34 9.67 -11.35
N ASN A 190 -13.10 10.12 -11.52
CA ASN A 190 -12.55 11.23 -10.74
C ASN A 190 -12.43 12.54 -11.54
N GLY A 191 -12.56 12.50 -12.86
CA GLY A 191 -12.37 13.67 -13.75
C GLY A 191 -10.92 14.14 -13.88
N VAL A 192 -9.97 13.50 -13.17
CA VAL A 192 -8.55 13.86 -13.16
C VAL A 192 -7.75 12.77 -13.85
N SER A 193 -6.92 13.14 -14.83
CA SER A 193 -6.09 12.17 -15.53
C SER A 193 -5.02 11.62 -14.61
N PHE A 194 -4.76 10.31 -14.66
CA PHE A 194 -3.69 9.73 -13.84
C PHE A 194 -2.32 10.35 -14.18
N GLY A 195 -2.06 10.59 -15.46
CA GLY A 195 -0.81 11.20 -15.92
C GLY A 195 -0.57 12.62 -15.40
N SER A 196 -1.61 13.41 -15.11
CA SER A 196 -1.46 14.74 -14.53
C SER A 196 -1.08 14.72 -13.05
N LEU A 197 -1.23 13.58 -12.37
CA LEU A 197 -0.79 13.39 -10.99
C LEU A 197 0.71 13.06 -10.91
N LEU A 198 1.32 12.68 -12.04
CA LEU A 198 2.73 12.28 -12.11
C LEU A 198 3.60 13.45 -12.54
N ASN A 199 4.85 13.45 -12.08
CA ASN A 199 5.84 14.34 -12.70
C ASN A 199 6.05 13.95 -14.18
N LYS A 200 6.42 14.94 -14.99
CA LYS A 200 6.55 14.80 -16.45
C LYS A 200 7.49 13.67 -16.88
N TYR A 201 8.52 13.38 -16.10
CA TYR A 201 9.54 12.38 -16.44
C TYR A 201 9.06 10.97 -16.12
N SER A 202 8.52 10.77 -14.92
CA SER A 202 7.95 9.52 -14.45
C SER A 202 6.85 8.99 -15.36
N TYR A 203 6.04 9.86 -15.98
CA TYR A 203 5.00 9.45 -16.92
C TYR A 203 5.48 8.44 -17.99
N LYS A 204 6.69 8.66 -18.54
CA LYS A 204 7.22 7.83 -19.63
C LYS A 204 7.74 6.48 -19.13
N ASP A 205 8.14 6.40 -17.87
CA ASP A 205 8.74 5.19 -17.30
C ASP A 205 7.71 4.08 -17.09
N TYR A 206 6.44 4.45 -16.88
CA TYR A 206 5.34 3.50 -16.63
C TYR A 206 4.48 3.21 -17.86
N ARG A 207 4.77 3.89 -18.99
CA ARG A 207 4.04 3.75 -20.25
C ARG A 207 4.95 3.22 -21.36
N ILE A 208 4.82 1.93 -21.65
CA ILE A 208 5.60 1.23 -22.69
C ILE A 208 4.62 0.68 -23.74
N ASP A 209 4.93 0.84 -25.02
CA ASP A 209 4.08 0.39 -26.15
C ASP A 209 2.62 0.86 -26.04
N ASN A 210 2.41 2.12 -25.63
CA ASN A 210 1.10 2.73 -25.37
C ASN A 210 0.25 2.06 -24.27
N LYS A 211 0.86 1.22 -23.43
CA LYS A 211 0.21 0.56 -22.29
C LYS A 211 0.72 1.13 -20.98
N TRP A 212 -0.17 1.39 -20.05
CA TRP A 212 0.16 1.55 -18.63
C TRP A 212 0.49 0.19 -18.05
N LEU A 213 1.68 0.04 -17.49
CA LEU A 213 2.17 -1.26 -17.02
C LEU A 213 2.35 -1.34 -15.51
N ALA A 214 2.39 -0.19 -14.83
CA ALA A 214 2.51 -0.13 -13.37
C ALA A 214 1.91 1.17 -12.82
N ILE A 215 1.65 1.16 -11.52
CA ILE A 215 1.20 2.31 -10.73
C ILE A 215 2.40 2.79 -9.88
N PRO A 216 2.81 4.05 -9.97
CA PRO A 216 3.92 4.57 -9.17
C PRO A 216 3.52 4.62 -7.70
N VAL A 217 4.32 4.00 -6.84
CA VAL A 217 4.08 3.97 -5.38
C VAL A 217 5.06 4.89 -4.64
N ILE A 218 6.32 4.90 -5.07
CA ILE A 218 7.40 5.71 -4.50
C ILE A 218 8.20 6.31 -5.66
N VAL A 219 8.70 7.53 -5.48
CA VAL A 219 9.60 8.20 -6.44
C VAL A 219 10.87 8.61 -5.72
N ASP A 220 11.99 8.04 -6.16
CA ASP A 220 13.31 8.46 -5.70
C ASP A 220 13.80 9.68 -6.50
N ILE A 221 14.07 10.76 -5.80
CA ILE A 221 14.66 11.97 -6.40
C ILE A 221 16.16 11.95 -6.17
N ARG A 222 16.93 11.79 -7.25
CA ARG A 222 18.38 11.91 -7.21
C ARG A 222 18.78 13.37 -7.38
N ALA A 223 19.16 14.02 -6.29
CA ALA A 223 19.65 15.38 -6.30
C ALA A 223 21.19 15.40 -6.22
N LEU A 224 21.83 16.18 -7.09
CA LEU A 224 23.24 16.53 -6.92
C LEU A 224 23.32 17.57 -5.80
N ARG A 225 24.02 17.24 -4.71
CA ARG A 225 24.29 18.18 -3.62
C ARG A 225 25.74 18.65 -3.72
N PHE A 226 25.97 19.93 -3.45
CA PHE A 226 27.30 20.52 -3.38
C PHE A 226 27.46 21.32 -2.09
N ASN A 227 28.71 21.51 -1.66
CA ASN A 227 29.04 22.27 -0.45
C ASN A 227 29.39 23.71 -0.84
N THR A 228 28.57 24.67 -0.42
CA THR A 228 28.78 26.08 -0.72
C THR A 228 30.10 26.61 -0.14
N THR A 229 30.48 26.21 1.07
CA THR A 229 31.74 26.64 1.69
C THR A 229 32.96 26.22 0.88
N THR A 230 32.91 25.05 0.24
CA THR A 230 33.98 24.64 -0.68
C THR A 230 34.03 25.54 -1.92
N PHE A 231 32.87 25.92 -2.45
CA PHE A 231 32.79 26.83 -3.60
C PHE A 231 33.25 28.25 -3.26
N ASP A 232 32.90 28.76 -2.08
CA ASP A 232 33.37 30.04 -1.56
C ASP A 232 34.88 30.05 -1.37
N TYR A 233 35.41 29.01 -0.70
CA TYR A 233 36.86 28.86 -0.53
C TYR A 233 37.59 28.88 -1.88
N CYS A 234 37.09 28.15 -2.88
CA CYS A 234 37.69 28.14 -4.20
C CYS A 234 37.63 29.52 -4.88
N HIS A 235 36.52 30.27 -4.75
CA HIS A 235 36.47 31.66 -5.23
C HIS A 235 37.50 32.54 -4.54
N ASP A 236 37.61 32.44 -3.20
CA ASP A 236 38.56 33.22 -2.40
C ASP A 236 40.02 32.91 -2.78
N GLN A 237 40.31 31.67 -3.19
CA GLN A 237 41.61 31.27 -3.72
C GLN A 237 41.84 31.66 -5.19
N GLY A 238 40.88 32.35 -5.83
CA GLY A 238 40.98 32.83 -7.22
C GLY A 238 40.67 31.77 -8.28
N TYR A 239 40.09 30.63 -7.92
CA TYR A 239 39.62 29.65 -8.90
C TYR A 239 38.35 30.16 -9.61
N ASN A 240 38.31 30.04 -10.93
CA ASN A 240 37.14 30.37 -11.74
C ASN A 240 36.16 29.19 -11.81
N ILE A 241 35.46 28.91 -10.71
CA ILE A 241 34.40 27.89 -10.65
C ILE A 241 33.06 28.58 -10.45
N GLN A 242 31.99 28.08 -11.08
CA GLN A 242 30.65 28.66 -10.90
C GLN A 242 29.78 27.76 -10.04
N TYR A 243 28.96 28.37 -9.19
CA TYR A 243 27.90 27.67 -8.49
C TYR A 243 26.99 26.92 -9.47
N PRO A 244 26.60 25.66 -9.19
CA PRO A 244 25.56 24.98 -9.96
C PRO A 244 24.28 25.81 -9.97
N PRO A 245 23.52 25.80 -11.08
CA PRO A 245 22.26 26.53 -11.17
C PRO A 245 21.28 26.08 -10.07
N VAL A 246 20.65 27.05 -9.41
CA VAL A 246 19.68 26.88 -8.33
C VAL A 246 18.26 26.79 -8.90
#